data_AF-A0AAD4RBB9-F1
#
_entry.id   AF-A0AAD4RBB9-F1
#
_cell.length_a   1.000
_cell.length_b   1.000
_cell.length_c   1.000
_cell.angle_alpha   90.00
_cell.angle_beta   90.00
_cell.angle_gamma   90.00
#
_symmetry.space_group_name_H-M   'P 1'
#
loop_
_entity.id
_entity.type
_entity.pdbx_description
1 polymer ?
#
loop_
_entity_poly.entity_id
_entity_poly.type
_entity_poly.pdbx_seq_one_letter_code
_entity_poly.pdbx_strand_id
1 'polypeptide(L)'
;MRKFFGGKKKLHKSQSAHEDSQNRISDAKPGTSANGILLTLSRTFDASRGYRSVEFDRSSSGYRSSADENRFDPELDKSMMQTITDVKYVNTRPKFTAVVDANFQRQCLEAHNIVRHKYGSPALIWSQELADLAKTWAIKLADRGRILYPELPGICENIHLVSDETGNHLTTGSELVALWASEAEYFDFSNPRWNLKCKHFSQLLWRSSIEMGVARYWNTTKNCLAIVAFYRPGGNSNAPGEFAINLPSKSEVPEDARSATQLESLIQSLNRATLNDGFFLPTTSSTLPRNSSSTVAPARHSSTPSKK
;
A
#
# COMPACT_ATOMS: atom_id res chain seq x y z
N MET A 1 -56.53 -19.32 -25.33
CA MET A 1 -55.97 -20.24 -26.35
C MET A 1 -55.86 -19.51 -27.69
N ARG A 2 -54.65 -19.22 -28.17
CA ARG A 2 -54.28 -19.08 -29.60
C ARG A 2 -52.75 -19.01 -29.69
N LYS A 3 -52.19 -19.71 -30.68
CA LYS A 3 -50.82 -20.25 -30.76
C LYS A 3 -49.82 -19.30 -31.47
N PHE A 4 -48.56 -19.47 -31.07
CA PHE A 4 -47.25 -19.33 -31.76
C PHE A 4 -47.18 -18.86 -33.22
N PHE A 5 -46.19 -17.99 -33.51
CA PHE A 5 -45.01 -18.14 -34.40
C PHE A 5 -44.07 -16.96 -34.05
N GLY A 6 -42.74 -17.04 -33.89
CA GLY A 6 -41.72 -17.83 -34.56
C GLY A 6 -40.87 -16.89 -35.44
N GLY A 7 -39.78 -16.30 -34.92
CA GLY A 7 -38.93 -15.37 -35.68
C GLY A 7 -37.49 -15.30 -35.16
N LYS A 8 -36.65 -16.26 -35.58
CA LYS A 8 -35.20 -16.25 -35.38
C LYS A 8 -34.56 -15.22 -36.32
N LYS A 9 -33.77 -14.27 -35.80
CA LYS A 9 -32.85 -13.45 -36.63
C LYS A 9 -31.44 -14.02 -36.53
N LYS A 10 -30.88 -14.32 -37.71
CA LYS A 10 -29.58 -14.96 -37.96
C LYS A 10 -28.43 -13.98 -37.68
N LEU A 11 -27.35 -14.51 -37.10
CA LEU A 11 -26.02 -13.90 -37.09
C LEU A 11 -25.52 -13.73 -38.54
N HIS A 12 -24.96 -12.55 -38.85
CA HIS A 12 -24.03 -12.40 -39.97
C HIS A 12 -22.60 -12.28 -39.44
N LYS A 13 -21.77 -13.16 -39.96
CA LYS A 13 -20.32 -13.29 -39.78
C LYS A 13 -19.65 -12.38 -40.81
N SER A 14 -18.85 -11.41 -40.37
CA SER A 14 -18.00 -10.63 -41.28
C SER A 14 -16.56 -11.13 -41.18
N GLN A 15 -16.04 -11.55 -42.33
CA GLN A 15 -14.69 -12.07 -42.54
C GLN A 15 -13.66 -10.94 -42.60
N SER A 16 -12.45 -11.34 -42.22
CA SER A 16 -11.15 -10.68 -42.34
C SER A 16 -10.78 -10.25 -43.76
N ALA A 17 -10.09 -9.13 -43.88
CA ALA A 17 -9.17 -8.86 -44.98
C ALA A 17 -7.77 -8.59 -44.40
N HIS A 18 -6.84 -9.42 -44.86
CA HIS A 18 -5.41 -9.42 -44.60
C HIS A 18 -4.80 -8.74 -45.84
N GLU A 19 -4.05 -7.64 -45.68
CA GLU A 19 -3.22 -7.10 -46.75
C GLU A 19 -1.77 -7.02 -46.27
N ASP A 20 -0.98 -7.93 -46.84
CA ASP A 20 0.47 -7.92 -46.84
C ASP A 20 0.96 -6.79 -47.74
N SER A 21 1.92 -6.00 -47.26
CA SER A 21 2.87 -5.32 -48.14
C SER A 21 4.28 -5.48 -47.57
N GLN A 22 4.94 -6.54 -48.04
CA GLN A 22 6.39 -6.63 -48.07
C GLN A 22 6.91 -5.63 -49.11
N ASN A 23 7.89 -4.80 -48.76
CA ASN A 23 8.77 -4.24 -49.77
C ASN A 23 10.23 -4.30 -49.35
N ARG A 24 11.05 -4.65 -50.34
CA ARG A 24 12.38 -5.24 -50.22
C ARG A 24 13.49 -4.20 -50.04
N ILE A 25 14.56 -4.70 -49.43
CA ILE A 25 15.92 -4.19 -49.40
C ILE A 25 16.48 -4.03 -50.83
N SER A 26 17.19 -2.93 -51.09
CA SER A 26 18.32 -2.93 -52.03
C SER A 26 19.33 -1.84 -51.66
N ASP A 27 20.59 -2.27 -51.55
CA ASP A 27 21.80 -1.47 -51.40
C ASP A 27 22.12 -0.67 -52.67
N ALA A 28 22.60 0.57 -52.51
CA ALA A 28 23.76 1.14 -53.23
C ALA A 28 23.91 2.67 -52.98
N LYS A 29 25.09 3.07 -52.50
CA LYS A 29 25.76 4.38 -52.70
C LYS A 29 26.87 4.18 -53.76
N PRO A 30 27.55 5.20 -54.35
CA PRO A 30 27.80 6.56 -53.81
C PRO A 30 27.77 7.74 -54.82
N GLY A 31 27.89 8.98 -54.32
CA GLY A 31 28.26 10.14 -55.16
C GLY A 31 27.81 11.54 -54.70
N THR A 32 28.59 12.13 -53.80
CA THR A 32 29.05 13.55 -53.74
C THR A 32 28.11 14.76 -53.85
N SER A 33 28.11 15.60 -52.79
CA SER A 33 28.26 17.09 -52.76
C SER A 33 27.41 17.68 -51.62
N ALA A 34 27.98 17.87 -50.42
CA ALA A 34 28.62 19.11 -49.91
C ALA A 34 27.61 20.12 -49.32
N ASN A 35 27.61 20.26 -47.99
CA ASN A 35 27.75 21.51 -47.23
C ASN A 35 27.43 21.27 -45.74
N GLY A 36 28.33 21.71 -44.84
CA GLY A 36 28.00 21.90 -43.41
C GLY A 36 29.04 21.42 -42.39
N ILE A 37 30.15 22.15 -42.26
CA ILE A 37 30.84 22.55 -41.02
C ILE A 37 30.95 21.49 -39.89
N LEU A 38 32.14 20.88 -39.75
CA LEU A 38 32.58 20.16 -38.55
C LEU A 38 33.89 20.79 -38.04
N LEU A 39 33.85 21.36 -36.83
CA LEU A 39 35.04 21.77 -36.10
C LEU A 39 35.72 20.54 -35.49
N THR A 40 36.99 20.41 -35.83
CA THR A 40 37.91 19.36 -35.41
C THR A 40 38.58 19.78 -34.10
N LEU A 41 38.87 18.83 -33.20
CA LEU A 41 40.21 18.58 -32.66
C LEU A 41 40.19 17.35 -31.73
N SER A 42 40.89 16.30 -32.17
CA SER A 42 41.31 15.16 -31.36
C SER A 42 42.74 15.35 -30.88
N ARG A 43 43.13 14.50 -29.90
CA ARG A 43 44.47 14.11 -29.42
C ARG A 43 44.93 14.87 -28.17
N THR A 44 45.48 14.25 -27.13
CA THR A 44 46.25 12.99 -27.03
C THR A 44 46.25 12.47 -25.59
N PHE A 45 46.48 11.16 -25.48
CA PHE A 45 46.82 10.40 -24.28
C PHE A 45 48.26 10.72 -23.84
N ASP A 46 48.50 10.94 -22.55
CA ASP A 46 49.81 10.72 -21.93
C ASP A 46 49.64 10.27 -20.47
N ALA A 47 50.41 9.25 -20.11
CA ALA A 47 50.37 8.57 -18.83
C ALA A 47 51.75 8.71 -18.18
N SER A 48 51.83 9.38 -17.03
CA SER A 48 52.92 9.12 -16.08
C SER A 48 52.61 9.58 -14.65
N ARG A 49 52.78 8.61 -13.73
CA ARG A 49 53.31 8.70 -12.35
C ARG A 49 52.69 9.69 -11.36
N GLY A 50 52.04 9.12 -10.34
CA GLY A 50 51.80 9.77 -9.06
C GLY A 50 51.06 8.89 -8.06
N TYR A 51 51.73 7.88 -7.51
CA TYR A 51 51.23 7.10 -6.38
C TYR A 51 51.20 8.01 -5.13
N ARG A 52 50.02 8.31 -4.59
CA ARG A 52 49.87 8.84 -3.22
C ARG A 52 48.79 8.06 -2.49
N SER A 53 49.27 7.27 -1.54
CA SER A 53 48.54 6.68 -0.43
C SER A 53 47.71 7.76 0.27
N VAL A 54 46.43 7.49 0.51
CA VAL A 54 45.62 8.28 1.44
C VAL A 54 45.26 7.36 2.59
N GLU A 55 45.78 7.73 3.75
CA GLU A 55 45.78 6.98 4.98
C GLU A 55 44.38 6.81 5.56
N PHE A 56 44.18 5.63 6.13
CA PHE A 56 42.98 5.20 6.85
C PHE A 56 43.02 5.82 8.25
N ASP A 57 42.46 7.01 8.42
CA ASP A 57 42.33 7.60 9.75
C ASP A 57 41.05 7.13 10.44
N ARG A 58 41.29 6.27 11.43
CA ARG A 58 40.31 5.64 12.30
C ARG A 58 40.08 6.58 13.49
N SER A 59 38.96 7.32 13.47
CA SER A 59 38.46 8.00 14.67
C SER A 59 37.03 7.54 14.97
N SER A 60 36.97 6.63 15.94
CA SER A 60 35.80 6.21 16.68
C SER A 60 35.18 7.40 17.42
N SER A 61 33.92 7.73 17.15
CA SER A 61 33.04 8.33 18.14
C SER A 61 31.57 8.27 17.68
N GLY A 62 30.78 7.45 18.36
CA GLY A 62 29.35 7.73 18.54
C GLY A 62 28.35 7.12 17.56
N TYR A 63 28.44 5.83 17.24
CA TYR A 63 27.21 5.07 16.90
C TYR A 63 26.36 4.98 18.18
N ARG A 64 25.57 6.01 18.46
CA ARG A 64 24.40 5.87 19.31
C ARG A 64 23.37 5.08 18.50
N SER A 65 23.05 3.90 19.00
CA SER A 65 21.87 3.12 18.62
C SER A 65 20.64 4.04 18.63
N SER A 66 20.10 4.38 17.46
CA SER A 66 18.79 5.04 17.31
C SER A 66 17.72 4.00 16.97
N ALA A 67 17.66 2.93 17.76
CA ALA A 67 16.66 1.88 17.59
C ALA A 67 15.27 2.25 18.14
N ASP A 68 15.00 3.52 18.48
CA ASP A 68 13.77 3.85 19.21
C ASP A 68 13.23 5.29 19.06
N GLU A 69 13.52 5.98 17.95
CA GLU A 69 12.83 7.24 17.65
C GLU A 69 12.27 7.24 16.21
N ASN A 70 10.94 7.31 16.13
CA ASN A 70 10.08 7.44 14.94
C ASN A 70 9.78 6.15 14.14
N ARG A 71 9.00 5.26 14.75
CA ARG A 71 8.25 4.21 14.04
C ARG A 71 7.13 4.77 13.14
N PHE A 72 6.87 6.07 13.18
CA PHE A 72 5.77 6.72 12.47
C PHE A 72 6.21 7.32 11.14
N ASP A 73 5.45 7.04 10.08
CA ASP A 73 5.61 7.69 8.78
C ASP A 73 5.05 9.12 8.85
N PRO A 74 5.85 10.16 8.57
CA PRO A 74 5.45 11.55 8.78
C PRO A 74 4.32 12.00 7.83
N GLU A 75 4.24 11.44 6.62
CA GLU A 75 3.18 11.78 5.67
C GLU A 75 1.86 11.11 6.05
N LEU A 76 1.92 9.88 6.57
CA LEU A 76 0.75 9.23 7.15
C LEU A 76 0.25 10.00 8.38
N ASP A 77 1.14 10.37 9.30
CA ASP A 77 0.78 11.12 10.50
C ASP A 77 0.14 12.47 10.17
N LYS A 78 0.70 13.19 9.20
CA LYS A 78 0.11 14.43 8.67
C LYS A 78 -1.29 14.20 8.11
N SER A 79 -1.48 13.14 7.32
CA SER A 79 -2.81 12.76 6.81
C SER A 79 -3.80 12.43 7.93
N MET A 80 -3.36 11.70 8.95
CA MET A 80 -4.18 11.37 10.11
C MET A 80 -4.59 12.61 10.91
N MET A 81 -3.65 13.53 11.14
CA MET A 81 -3.92 14.80 11.82
C MET A 81 -4.88 15.69 11.02
N GLN A 82 -4.74 15.72 9.69
CA GLN A 82 -5.69 16.39 8.82
C GLN A 82 -7.09 15.76 8.93
N THR A 83 -7.16 14.43 8.92
CA THR A 83 -8.44 13.68 9.09
C THR A 83 -9.12 14.02 10.41
N ILE A 84 -8.37 14.08 11.52
CA ILE A 84 -8.91 14.48 12.84
C ILE A 84 -9.44 15.92 12.80
N THR A 85 -8.71 16.82 12.15
CA THR A 85 -9.09 18.24 12.00
C THR A 85 -10.38 18.37 11.19
N ASP A 86 -10.47 17.68 10.05
CA ASP A 86 -11.66 17.69 9.19
C ASP A 86 -12.86 17.12 9.93
N VAL A 87 -12.72 16.01 10.64
CA VAL A 87 -13.78 15.43 11.46
C VAL A 87 -14.25 16.39 12.57
N LYS A 88 -13.36 17.25 13.08
CA LYS A 88 -13.69 18.23 14.14
C LYS A 88 -14.39 19.47 13.59
N TYR A 89 -14.00 19.95 12.41
CA TYR A 89 -14.41 21.27 11.91
C TYR A 89 -15.20 21.24 10.59
N VAL A 90 -15.14 20.15 9.84
CA VAL A 90 -15.75 19.97 8.52
C VAL A 90 -16.61 18.70 8.57
N ASN A 91 -17.86 18.85 9.01
CA ASN A 91 -18.79 17.78 9.40
C ASN A 91 -19.30 16.92 8.22
N THR A 92 -18.38 16.27 7.48
CA THR A 92 -18.64 15.54 6.22
C THR A 92 -18.58 14.02 6.37
N ARG A 93 -17.97 13.49 7.44
CA ARG A 93 -17.90 12.05 7.74
C ARG A 93 -18.11 11.77 9.24
N PRO A 94 -18.74 10.63 9.62
CA PRO A 94 -18.83 10.22 11.02
C PRO A 94 -17.44 10.06 11.64
N LYS A 95 -17.23 10.55 12.87
CA LYS A 95 -15.91 10.52 13.55
C LYS A 95 -15.34 9.10 13.67
N PHE A 96 -16.21 8.13 13.94
CA PHE A 96 -15.82 6.74 14.15
C PHE A 96 -15.24 6.10 12.88
N THR A 97 -15.87 6.29 11.72
CA THR A 97 -15.40 5.68 10.46
C THR A 97 -14.06 6.27 10.02
N ALA A 98 -13.85 7.57 10.23
CA ALA A 98 -12.59 8.23 9.91
C ALA A 98 -11.40 7.69 10.73
N VAL A 99 -11.58 7.50 12.05
CA VAL A 99 -10.53 6.94 12.92
C VAL A 99 -10.25 5.48 12.57
N VAL A 100 -11.30 4.70 12.28
CA VAL A 100 -11.19 3.29 11.91
C VAL A 100 -10.46 3.12 10.56
N ASP A 101 -10.75 3.95 9.57
CA ASP A 101 -10.05 3.93 8.28
C ASP A 101 -8.58 4.34 8.43
N ALA A 102 -8.28 5.37 9.22
CA ALA A 102 -6.91 5.81 9.44
C ALA A 102 -6.07 4.74 10.18
N ASN A 103 -6.65 4.05 11.16
CA ASN A 103 -6.00 2.92 11.82
C ASN A 103 -5.73 1.77 10.85
N PHE A 104 -6.66 1.48 9.95
CA PHE A 104 -6.47 0.48 8.90
C PHE A 104 -5.31 0.86 7.96
N GLN A 105 -5.22 2.12 7.54
CA GLN A 105 -4.14 2.61 6.69
C GLN A 105 -2.77 2.49 7.36
N ARG A 106 -2.67 2.85 8.64
CA ARG A 106 -1.45 2.68 9.44
C ARG A 106 -1.01 1.22 9.53
N GLN A 107 -1.94 0.33 9.91
CA GLN A 107 -1.67 -1.09 10.01
C GLN A 107 -1.17 -1.67 8.69
N CYS A 108 -1.77 -1.26 7.57
CA CYS A 108 -1.29 -1.64 6.24
C CYS A 108 0.16 -1.20 6.02
N LEU A 109 0.47 0.10 6.14
CA LEU A 109 1.80 0.63 5.85
C LEU A 109 2.87 0.00 6.74
N GLU A 110 2.62 -0.10 8.05
CA GLU A 110 3.54 -0.75 8.99
C GLU A 110 3.78 -2.21 8.61
N ALA A 111 2.72 -2.98 8.36
CA ALA A 111 2.86 -4.39 8.00
C ALA A 111 3.62 -4.59 6.67
N HIS A 112 3.41 -3.71 5.67
CA HIS A 112 4.21 -3.74 4.44
C HIS A 112 5.69 -3.53 4.74
N ASN A 113 6.02 -2.51 5.54
CA ASN A 113 7.40 -2.16 5.84
C ASN A 113 8.11 -3.21 6.71
N ILE A 114 7.38 -3.90 7.59
CA ILE A 114 7.87 -5.06 8.34
C ILE A 114 8.29 -6.18 7.39
N VAL A 115 7.40 -6.56 6.48
CA VAL A 115 7.67 -7.64 5.52
C VAL A 115 8.81 -7.22 4.59
N ARG A 116 8.77 -6.01 4.02
CA ARG A 116 9.83 -5.48 3.14
C ARG A 116 11.20 -5.50 3.83
N HIS A 117 11.27 -5.08 5.09
CA HIS A 117 12.49 -5.14 5.88
C HIS A 117 13.01 -6.58 6.03
N LYS A 118 12.14 -7.55 6.31
CA LYS A 118 12.53 -8.97 6.42
C LYS A 118 13.17 -9.52 5.14
N TYR A 119 12.77 -9.01 3.97
CA TYR A 119 13.26 -9.41 2.67
C TYR A 119 14.32 -8.48 2.06
N GLY A 120 14.80 -7.47 2.82
CA GLY A 120 15.81 -6.52 2.34
C GLY A 120 15.32 -5.51 1.30
N SER A 121 14.01 -5.28 1.20
CA SER A 121 13.41 -4.23 0.38
C SER A 121 13.30 -2.91 1.18
N PRO A 122 13.59 -1.74 0.58
CA PRO A 122 13.45 -0.43 1.25
C PRO A 122 12.02 -0.17 1.71
N ALA A 123 11.81 0.57 2.81
CA ALA A 123 10.46 0.91 3.27
C ALA A 123 9.70 1.77 2.24
N LEU A 124 8.38 1.56 2.17
CA LEU A 124 7.44 2.41 1.45
C LEU A 124 7.07 3.61 2.31
N ILE A 125 6.77 4.72 1.62
CA ILE A 125 6.29 5.98 2.20
C ILE A 125 4.80 6.14 1.88
N TRP A 126 4.05 6.74 2.79
CA TRP A 126 2.64 7.01 2.55
C TRP A 126 2.41 8.07 1.46
N SER A 127 1.42 7.82 0.59
CA SER A 127 0.92 8.79 -0.37
C SER A 127 -0.59 8.95 -0.23
N GLN A 128 -1.01 10.14 0.22
CA GLN A 128 -2.43 10.46 0.36
C GLN A 128 -3.16 10.46 -0.99
N GLU A 129 -2.49 10.91 -2.05
CA GLU A 129 -3.00 10.88 -3.42
C GLU A 129 -3.36 9.45 -3.85
N LEU A 130 -2.46 8.49 -3.62
CA LEU A 130 -2.71 7.08 -3.93
C LEU A 130 -3.83 6.50 -3.07
N ALA A 131 -3.94 6.93 -1.80
CA ALA A 131 -5.01 6.47 -0.91
C ALA A 131 -6.39 6.97 -1.35
N ASP A 132 -6.49 8.21 -1.85
CA ASP A 132 -7.75 8.77 -2.37
C ASP A 132 -8.16 8.11 -3.69
N LEU A 133 -7.19 7.80 -4.56
CA LEU A 133 -7.40 6.99 -5.77
C LEU A 133 -7.87 5.58 -5.39
N ALA A 134 -7.21 4.94 -4.43
CA ALA A 134 -7.56 3.61 -3.95
C ALA A 134 -8.98 3.59 -3.38
N LYS A 135 -9.38 4.64 -2.63
CA LYS A 135 -10.74 4.76 -2.09
C LYS A 135 -11.79 4.83 -3.19
N THR A 136 -11.53 5.65 -4.20
CA THR A 136 -12.42 5.78 -5.36
C THR A 136 -12.57 4.44 -6.08
N TRP A 137 -11.48 3.70 -6.25
CA TRP A 137 -11.51 2.40 -6.89
C TRP A 137 -12.21 1.33 -6.02
N ALA A 138 -11.96 1.30 -4.72
CA ALA A 138 -12.61 0.38 -3.79
C ALA A 138 -14.14 0.53 -3.80
N ILE A 139 -14.66 1.76 -3.82
CA ILE A 139 -16.10 2.04 -3.98
C ILE A 139 -16.62 1.39 -5.26
N LYS A 140 -15.95 1.65 -6.38
CA LYS A 140 -16.33 1.10 -7.69
C LYS A 140 -16.33 -0.45 -7.68
N LEU A 141 -15.35 -1.09 -7.05
CA LEU A 141 -15.27 -2.54 -6.98
C LEU A 141 -16.39 -3.14 -6.13
N ALA A 142 -16.62 -2.61 -4.93
CA ALA A 142 -17.68 -3.07 -4.04
C ALA A 142 -19.07 -2.86 -4.66
N ASP A 143 -19.28 -1.74 -5.34
CA ASP A 143 -20.52 -1.47 -6.07
C ASP A 143 -20.72 -2.40 -7.26
N ARG A 144 -19.65 -2.90 -7.88
CA ARG A 144 -19.74 -3.83 -9.01
C ARG A 144 -19.78 -5.28 -8.58
N GLY A 145 -19.28 -5.62 -7.39
CA GLY A 145 -19.17 -6.99 -6.89
C GLY A 145 -18.19 -7.86 -7.69
N ARG A 146 -17.24 -7.26 -8.40
CA ARG A 146 -16.22 -7.97 -9.19
C ARG A 146 -14.96 -7.14 -9.37
N ILE A 147 -13.82 -7.81 -9.52
CA ILE A 147 -12.53 -7.16 -9.73
C ILE A 147 -12.50 -6.49 -11.11
N LEU A 148 -12.06 -5.24 -11.12
CA LEU A 148 -11.69 -4.45 -12.29
C LEU A 148 -10.29 -3.91 -12.03
N TYR A 149 -9.42 -4.01 -13.02
CA TYR A 149 -8.08 -3.46 -12.93
C TYR A 149 -8.07 -2.02 -13.47
N PRO A 150 -7.46 -1.07 -12.73
CA PRO A 150 -7.34 0.31 -13.19
C PRO A 150 -6.22 0.43 -14.23
N GLU A 151 -6.43 1.28 -15.23
CA GLU A 151 -5.40 1.61 -16.24
C GLU A 151 -4.73 2.94 -15.84
N LEU A 152 -3.82 2.89 -14.87
CA LEU A 152 -3.11 4.05 -14.35
C LEU A 152 -1.62 3.98 -14.72
N PRO A 153 -1.11 4.89 -15.57
CA PRO A 153 0.30 4.89 -15.96
C PRO A 153 1.23 5.02 -14.75
N GLY A 154 2.19 4.11 -14.63
CA GLY A 154 3.20 4.15 -13.57
C GLY A 154 2.69 3.80 -12.17
N ILE A 155 1.44 3.37 -12.03
CA ILE A 155 0.84 2.90 -10.77
C ILE A 155 0.41 1.46 -10.96
N CYS A 156 0.67 0.61 -9.97
CA CYS A 156 0.15 -0.74 -9.94
C CYS A 156 -0.70 -0.97 -8.70
N GLU A 157 -1.34 -2.14 -8.62
CA GLU A 157 -2.34 -2.44 -7.62
C GLU A 157 -2.24 -3.82 -7.00
N ASN A 158 -2.57 -3.89 -5.71
CA ASN A 158 -3.07 -5.10 -5.07
C ASN A 158 -4.55 -4.89 -4.73
N ILE A 159 -5.38 -5.88 -5.02
CA ILE A 159 -6.83 -5.82 -4.81
C ILE A 159 -7.27 -7.04 -4.03
N HIS A 160 -8.02 -6.81 -2.95
CA HIS A 160 -8.74 -7.83 -2.22
C HIS A 160 -10.24 -7.53 -2.28
N LEU A 161 -11.03 -8.50 -2.74
CA LEU A 161 -12.47 -8.37 -2.89
C LEU A 161 -13.14 -9.58 -2.24
N VAL A 162 -14.02 -9.31 -1.29
CA VAL A 162 -14.81 -10.33 -0.60
C VAL A 162 -16.28 -10.02 -0.86
N SER A 163 -16.97 -10.98 -1.45
CA SER A 163 -18.43 -10.99 -1.54
C SER A 163 -18.97 -11.83 -0.40
N ASP A 164 -20.15 -11.47 0.09
CA ASP A 164 -20.79 -12.15 1.22
C ASP A 164 -19.89 -12.16 2.47
N GLU A 165 -19.40 -10.97 2.84
CA GLU A 165 -18.61 -10.79 4.07
C GLU A 165 -19.38 -11.33 5.27
N THR A 166 -18.82 -12.37 5.93
CA THR A 166 -19.42 -13.06 7.09
C THR A 166 -18.54 -12.94 8.34
N GLY A 167 -17.43 -12.22 8.26
CA GLY A 167 -16.52 -12.02 9.37
C GLY A 167 -17.17 -11.29 10.54
N ASN A 168 -16.70 -11.60 11.75
CA ASN A 168 -17.10 -10.89 12.98
C ASN A 168 -16.55 -9.45 13.03
N HIS A 169 -15.62 -9.11 12.12
CA HIS A 169 -15.10 -7.77 11.90
C HIS A 169 -14.65 -7.62 10.44
N LEU A 170 -14.48 -6.38 9.99
CA LEU A 170 -13.87 -6.09 8.70
C LEU A 170 -12.38 -6.42 8.72
N THR A 171 -11.84 -6.95 7.62
CA THR A 171 -10.41 -7.25 7.44
C THR A 171 -9.56 -6.04 7.86
N THR A 172 -8.68 -6.27 8.83
CA THR A 172 -7.70 -5.29 9.31
C THR A 172 -6.55 -5.15 8.32
N GLY A 173 -5.75 -4.09 8.45
CA GLY A 173 -4.62 -3.87 7.54
C GLY A 173 -3.57 -4.98 7.67
N SER A 174 -3.37 -5.46 8.88
CA SER A 174 -2.39 -6.49 9.21
C SER A 174 -2.79 -7.87 8.68
N GLU A 175 -4.07 -8.24 8.77
CA GLU A 175 -4.59 -9.49 8.20
C GLU A 175 -4.50 -9.49 6.68
N LEU A 176 -4.80 -8.36 6.04
CA LEU A 176 -4.66 -8.21 4.59
C LEU A 176 -3.21 -8.43 4.14
N VAL A 177 -2.27 -7.81 4.85
CA VAL A 177 -0.85 -7.93 4.50
C VAL A 177 -0.32 -9.32 4.81
N ALA A 178 -0.75 -9.95 5.91
CA ALA A 178 -0.42 -11.34 6.19
C ALA A 178 -0.92 -12.29 5.09
N LEU A 179 -2.15 -12.06 4.60
CA LEU A 179 -2.70 -12.81 3.48
C LEU A 179 -1.84 -12.66 2.21
N TRP A 180 -1.45 -11.43 1.83
CA TRP A 180 -0.58 -11.22 0.68
C TRP A 180 0.84 -11.76 0.90
N ALA A 181 1.38 -11.64 2.10
CA ALA A 181 2.69 -12.18 2.46
C ALA A 181 2.70 -13.71 2.42
N SER A 182 1.57 -14.37 2.71
CA SER A 182 1.46 -15.83 2.67
C SER A 182 1.74 -16.42 1.27
N GLU A 183 1.60 -15.62 0.20
CA GLU A 183 1.91 -16.09 -1.15
C GLU A 183 3.40 -16.36 -1.38
N ALA A 184 4.28 -15.99 -0.44
CA ALA A 184 5.69 -16.37 -0.42
C ALA A 184 5.90 -17.89 -0.57
N GLU A 185 4.98 -18.72 -0.07
CA GLU A 185 5.05 -20.18 -0.19
C GLU A 185 4.99 -20.66 -1.66
N TYR A 186 4.40 -19.85 -2.54
CA TYR A 186 4.27 -20.15 -3.96
C TYR A 186 5.33 -19.45 -4.83
N PHE A 187 6.21 -18.65 -4.23
CA PHE A 187 7.20 -17.84 -4.94
C PHE A 187 8.52 -18.59 -5.14
N ASP A 188 8.97 -18.68 -6.39
CA ASP A 188 10.28 -19.29 -6.72
C ASP A 188 11.39 -18.25 -6.65
N PHE A 189 12.05 -18.16 -5.50
CA PHE A 189 13.21 -17.28 -5.29
C PHE A 189 14.45 -17.65 -6.11
N SER A 190 14.51 -18.86 -6.68
CA SER A 190 15.62 -19.28 -7.54
C SER A 190 15.45 -18.76 -8.96
N ASN A 191 14.20 -18.54 -9.38
CA ASN A 191 13.85 -18.00 -10.68
C ASN A 191 12.70 -16.98 -10.59
N PRO A 192 12.95 -15.79 -10.01
CA PRO A 192 11.95 -14.74 -9.83
C PRO A 192 11.29 -14.36 -11.16
N ARG A 193 9.98 -14.55 -11.24
CA ARG A 193 9.19 -14.23 -12.43
C ARG A 193 7.73 -13.97 -12.06
N TRP A 194 7.01 -13.35 -12.99
CA TRP A 194 5.59 -13.18 -12.84
C TRP A 194 4.86 -14.50 -12.66
N ASN A 195 4.01 -14.54 -11.65
CA ASN A 195 3.15 -15.67 -11.35
C ASN A 195 1.89 -15.15 -10.67
N LEU A 196 0.73 -15.53 -11.22
CA LEU A 196 -0.57 -15.11 -10.73
C LEU A 196 -0.80 -15.48 -9.25
N LYS A 197 -0.22 -16.59 -8.78
CA LYS A 197 -0.41 -17.09 -7.40
C LYS A 197 0.32 -16.27 -6.34
N CYS A 198 1.29 -15.45 -6.73
CA CYS A 198 2.11 -14.66 -5.82
C CYS A 198 2.28 -13.21 -6.27
N LYS A 199 1.33 -12.72 -7.08
CA LYS A 199 1.38 -11.35 -7.63
C LYS A 199 1.26 -10.29 -6.55
N HIS A 200 0.56 -10.56 -5.44
CA HIS A 200 0.42 -9.58 -4.37
C HIS A 200 1.70 -9.53 -3.56
N PHE A 201 2.30 -10.70 -3.28
CA PHE A 201 3.60 -10.81 -2.62
C PHE A 201 4.73 -10.15 -3.41
N SER A 202 4.85 -10.41 -4.71
CA SER A 202 5.89 -9.78 -5.53
C SER A 202 5.74 -8.26 -5.57
N GLN A 203 4.51 -7.74 -5.62
CA GLN A 203 4.30 -6.29 -5.54
C GLN A 203 4.69 -5.73 -4.16
N LEU A 204 4.33 -6.44 -3.09
CA LEU A 204 4.65 -6.03 -1.73
C LEU A 204 6.16 -5.83 -1.56
N LEU A 205 6.97 -6.73 -2.15
CA LEU A 205 8.43 -6.67 -2.08
C LEU A 205 9.10 -5.80 -3.13
N TRP A 206 8.37 -5.27 -4.11
CA TRP A 206 8.95 -4.64 -5.28
C TRP A 206 9.88 -3.48 -4.89
N ARG A 207 11.19 -3.65 -5.12
CA ARG A 207 12.23 -2.72 -4.62
C ARG A 207 12.08 -1.31 -5.16
N SER A 208 11.70 -1.16 -6.43
CA SER A 208 11.55 0.16 -7.07
C SER A 208 10.27 0.89 -6.70
N SER A 209 9.30 0.25 -6.04
CA SER A 209 8.13 0.95 -5.51
C SER A 209 8.53 1.69 -4.24
N ILE A 210 8.19 2.99 -4.18
CA ILE A 210 8.63 3.93 -3.13
C ILE A 210 7.44 4.41 -2.32
N GLU A 211 6.32 4.70 -2.97
CA GLU A 211 5.12 5.22 -2.34
C GLU A 211 4.00 4.17 -2.36
N MET A 212 3.14 4.21 -1.35
CA MET A 212 1.89 3.46 -1.35
C MET A 212 0.72 4.25 -0.77
N GLY A 213 -0.48 3.91 -1.23
CA GLY A 213 -1.73 4.36 -0.62
C GLY A 213 -2.75 3.25 -0.65
N VAL A 214 -3.50 3.09 0.44
CA VAL A 214 -4.48 2.00 0.58
C VAL A 214 -5.81 2.52 1.11
N ALA A 215 -6.89 1.92 0.65
CA ALA A 215 -8.23 2.19 1.17
C ALA A 215 -9.10 0.94 1.11
N ARG A 216 -10.09 0.89 2.00
CA ARG A 216 -11.14 -0.11 1.99
C ARG A 216 -12.51 0.55 1.88
N TYR A 217 -13.46 -0.17 1.31
CA TYR A 217 -14.85 0.23 1.25
C TYR A 217 -15.76 -0.99 1.31
N TRP A 218 -16.75 -0.95 2.21
CA TRP A 218 -17.75 -2.00 2.36
C TRP A 218 -19.10 -1.49 1.89
N ASN A 219 -19.62 -2.09 0.81
CA ASN A 219 -20.99 -1.87 0.39
C ASN A 219 -21.89 -2.84 1.17
N THR A 220 -22.59 -2.33 2.18
CA THR A 220 -23.48 -3.12 3.06
C THR A 220 -24.72 -3.63 2.34
N THR A 221 -25.22 -2.92 1.33
CA THR A 221 -26.38 -3.35 0.54
C THR A 221 -26.07 -4.59 -0.30
N LYS A 222 -24.85 -4.68 -0.83
CA LYS A 222 -24.37 -5.82 -1.62
C LYS A 222 -23.56 -6.83 -0.82
N ASN A 223 -23.37 -6.56 0.46
CA ASN A 223 -22.44 -7.26 1.33
C ASN A 223 -21.07 -7.55 0.68
N CYS A 224 -20.46 -6.51 0.10
CA CYS A 224 -19.21 -6.64 -0.65
C CYS A 224 -18.14 -5.69 -0.11
N LEU A 225 -17.04 -6.25 0.38
CA LEU A 225 -15.87 -5.53 0.86
C LEU A 225 -14.81 -5.49 -0.24
N ALA A 226 -14.36 -4.29 -0.59
CA ALA A 226 -13.24 -4.09 -1.50
C ALA A 226 -12.11 -3.35 -0.77
N ILE A 227 -10.89 -3.83 -0.96
CA ILE A 227 -9.67 -3.20 -0.47
C ILE A 227 -8.71 -3.07 -1.65
N VAL A 228 -8.17 -1.87 -1.84
CA VAL A 228 -7.25 -1.55 -2.93
C VAL A 228 -6.02 -0.88 -2.34
N ALA A 229 -4.84 -1.37 -2.69
CA ALA A 229 -3.57 -0.72 -2.44
C ALA A 229 -2.95 -0.34 -3.78
N PHE A 230 -2.49 0.90 -3.91
CA PHE A 230 -1.75 1.39 -5.06
C PHE A 230 -0.30 1.68 -4.68
N TYR A 231 0.60 1.48 -5.62
CA TYR A 231 2.03 1.71 -5.45
C TYR A 231 2.59 2.53 -6.61
N ARG A 232 3.57 3.38 -6.30
CA ARG A 232 4.25 4.23 -7.28
C ARG A 232 5.76 4.29 -6.98
N PRO A 233 6.65 4.10 -7.96
CA PRO A 233 6.41 3.45 -9.26
C PRO A 233 5.74 2.08 -9.13
N GLY A 234 4.92 1.74 -10.13
CA GLY A 234 4.26 0.44 -10.21
C GLY A 234 5.23 -0.71 -10.41
N GLY A 235 4.97 -1.86 -9.78
CA GLY A 235 5.77 -3.07 -9.90
C GLY A 235 5.12 -4.14 -10.77
N ASN A 236 5.58 -5.38 -10.59
CA ASN A 236 5.16 -6.56 -11.38
C ASN A 236 5.32 -6.39 -12.90
N SER A 237 6.30 -5.59 -13.34
CA SER A 237 6.63 -5.46 -14.76
C SER A 237 7.21 -6.77 -15.29
N ASN A 238 6.65 -7.27 -16.41
CA ASN A 238 7.12 -8.49 -17.08
C ASN A 238 8.24 -8.22 -18.07
N ALA A 239 8.81 -7.02 -18.10
CA ALA A 239 9.95 -6.72 -18.95
C ALA A 239 11.18 -7.56 -18.53
N PRO A 240 12.06 -7.94 -19.48
CA PRO A 240 13.20 -8.79 -19.19
C PRO A 240 14.08 -8.22 -18.06
N GLY A 241 14.33 -9.02 -17.02
CA GLY A 241 15.20 -8.66 -15.90
C GLY A 241 14.52 -7.92 -14.75
N GLU A 242 13.32 -7.36 -14.92
CA GLU A 242 12.64 -6.55 -13.89
C GLU A 242 12.42 -7.30 -12.57
N PHE A 243 11.99 -8.57 -12.64
CA PHE A 243 11.81 -9.39 -11.45
C PHE A 243 13.13 -9.66 -10.72
N ALA A 244 14.22 -9.88 -11.46
CA ALA A 244 15.53 -10.19 -10.86
C ALA A 244 16.15 -8.97 -10.15
N ILE A 245 15.89 -7.75 -10.63
CA ILE A 245 16.40 -6.52 -10.00
C ILE A 245 15.51 -6.05 -8.84
N ASN A 246 14.21 -6.37 -8.85
CA ASN A 246 13.25 -5.86 -7.87
C ASN A 246 12.94 -6.82 -6.72
N LEU A 247 13.21 -8.12 -6.88
CA LEU A 247 12.89 -9.13 -5.87
C LEU A 247 14.17 -9.79 -5.35
N PRO A 248 14.17 -10.21 -4.08
CA PRO A 248 15.34 -10.84 -3.50
C PRO A 248 15.60 -12.21 -4.14
N SER A 249 16.88 -12.51 -4.35
CA SER A 249 17.30 -13.84 -4.79
C SER A 249 17.31 -14.82 -3.61
N LYS A 250 17.26 -16.13 -3.87
CA LYS A 250 17.23 -17.16 -2.82
C LYS A 250 18.31 -16.98 -1.74
N SER A 251 19.52 -16.55 -2.12
CA SER A 251 20.63 -16.34 -1.19
C SER A 251 20.47 -15.10 -0.29
N GLU A 252 19.63 -14.15 -0.68
CA GLU A 252 19.36 -12.92 0.07
C GLU A 252 18.23 -13.11 1.10
N VAL A 253 17.40 -14.14 0.91
CA VAL A 253 16.22 -14.39 1.75
C VAL A 253 16.59 -15.29 2.94
N PRO A 254 16.37 -14.82 4.20
CA PRO A 254 16.52 -15.66 5.38
C PRO A 254 15.66 -16.92 5.28
N GLU A 255 16.16 -18.07 5.75
CA GLU A 255 15.41 -19.35 5.69
C GLU A 255 14.05 -19.25 6.40
N ASP A 256 13.96 -18.51 7.51
CA ASP A 256 12.74 -18.26 8.27
C ASP A 256 11.79 -17.23 7.60
N ALA A 257 12.27 -16.51 6.58
CA ALA A 257 11.43 -15.65 5.75
C ALA A 257 10.73 -16.44 4.64
N ARG A 258 10.97 -17.76 4.49
CA ARG A 258 10.31 -18.58 3.45
C ARG A 258 9.02 -19.25 3.92
N SER A 259 8.70 -19.20 5.22
CA SER A 259 7.47 -19.77 5.80
C SER A 259 6.40 -18.70 5.99
N ALA A 260 5.20 -18.90 5.44
CA ALA A 260 4.08 -17.97 5.65
C ALA A 260 3.68 -17.85 7.11
N THR A 261 3.68 -18.96 7.86
CA THR A 261 3.32 -18.98 9.29
C THR A 261 4.24 -18.10 10.13
N GLN A 262 5.52 -18.03 9.79
CA GLN A 262 6.48 -17.17 10.49
C GLN A 262 6.29 -15.69 10.14
N LEU A 263 5.85 -15.37 8.93
CA LEU A 263 5.50 -13.99 8.52
C LEU A 263 4.22 -13.52 9.18
N GLU A 264 3.20 -14.37 9.21
CA GLU A 264 1.92 -14.07 9.84
C GLU A 264 2.09 -13.81 11.34
N SER A 265 2.81 -14.68 12.05
CA SER A 265 3.10 -14.49 13.48
C SER A 265 3.93 -13.23 13.75
N LEU A 266 4.89 -12.89 12.88
CA LEU A 266 5.64 -11.64 12.97
C LEU A 266 4.71 -10.41 12.85
N ILE A 267 3.89 -10.36 11.80
CA ILE A 267 2.96 -9.26 11.58
C ILE A 267 1.99 -9.14 12.76
N GLN A 268 1.41 -10.25 13.22
CA GLN A 268 0.47 -10.25 14.35
C GLN A 268 1.12 -9.80 15.67
N SER A 269 2.36 -10.23 15.95
CA SER A 269 3.07 -9.88 17.18
C SER A 269 3.36 -8.38 17.30
N LEU A 270 3.70 -7.73 16.19
CA LEU A 270 4.06 -6.31 16.14
C LEU A 270 2.84 -5.38 16.28
N ASN A 271 1.64 -5.87 15.97
CA ASN A 271 0.39 -5.14 16.19
C ASN A 271 -0.08 -5.15 17.64
N ARG A 272 0.26 -6.19 18.41
CA ARG A 272 -0.05 -6.22 19.86
C ARG A 272 0.81 -5.24 20.65
N ALA A 273 2.04 -4.99 20.21
CA ALA A 273 2.92 -4.00 20.81
C ALA A 273 2.42 -2.56 20.57
N THR A 274 2.00 -2.23 19.34
CA THR A 274 1.54 -0.86 19.00
C THR A 274 0.22 -0.45 19.63
N LEU A 275 -0.67 -1.41 19.93
CA LEU A 275 -1.91 -1.13 20.65
C LEU A 275 -1.68 -0.91 22.16
N ASN A 276 -0.59 -1.43 22.72
CA ASN A 276 -0.27 -1.28 24.14
C ASN A 276 0.44 0.04 24.45
N ASP A 277 1.08 0.69 23.46
CA ASP A 277 1.91 1.90 23.65
C ASP A 277 1.18 3.25 23.46
N GLY A 278 -0.15 3.28 23.51
CA GLY A 278 -0.86 4.48 23.98
C GLY A 278 -1.92 5.06 23.05
N PHE A 279 -3.17 4.97 23.50
CA PHE A 279 -4.26 5.88 23.16
C PHE A 279 -4.74 6.57 24.44
N PHE A 280 -3.92 7.46 25.00
CA PHE A 280 -4.37 8.43 25.99
C PHE A 280 -4.36 9.82 25.34
N LEU A 281 -5.53 10.26 24.90
CA LEU A 281 -5.77 11.67 24.66
C LEU A 281 -5.50 12.41 25.99
N PRO A 282 -4.72 13.51 26.01
CA PRO A 282 -4.51 14.27 27.23
C PRO A 282 -5.84 14.93 27.61
N THR A 283 -6.50 14.40 28.63
CA THR A 283 -7.58 15.11 29.32
C THR A 283 -6.93 16.27 30.07
N THR A 284 -7.17 17.49 29.59
CA THR A 284 -6.86 18.69 30.35
C THR A 284 -7.72 18.69 31.62
N SER A 285 -7.13 18.30 32.74
CA SER A 285 -7.68 18.51 34.07
C SER A 285 -7.67 20.02 34.37
N SER A 286 -8.80 20.70 34.14
CA SER A 286 -9.04 21.99 34.78
C SER A 286 -9.62 21.72 36.16
N THR A 287 -8.75 21.74 37.17
CA THR A 287 -9.14 21.73 38.57
C THR A 287 -9.69 23.10 38.94
N LEU A 288 -11.00 23.20 39.18
CA LEU A 288 -11.56 24.31 39.95
C LEU A 288 -11.44 23.99 41.45
N PRO A 289 -11.02 24.94 42.30
CA PRO A 289 -10.81 24.68 43.71
C PRO A 289 -12.15 24.55 44.46
N ARG A 290 -12.25 23.50 45.27
CA ARG A 290 -13.41 23.15 46.08
C ARG A 290 -13.31 23.90 47.42
N ASN A 291 -14.22 24.85 47.65
CA ASN A 291 -14.37 25.51 48.95
C ASN A 291 -15.17 24.62 49.91
N SER A 292 -14.72 24.56 51.16
CA SER A 292 -15.24 23.73 52.25
C SER A 292 -16.23 24.48 53.14
N SER A 293 -17.37 23.87 53.47
CA SER A 293 -18.16 24.10 54.72
C SER A 293 -19.33 23.11 54.72
N SER A 294 -19.25 22.01 55.49
CA SER A 294 -19.79 21.83 56.85
C SER A 294 -21.30 21.57 56.90
N THR A 295 -21.64 20.31 57.21
CA THR A 295 -22.65 19.82 58.18
C THR A 295 -24.06 20.43 58.17
N VAL A 296 -25.07 19.56 58.04
CA VAL A 296 -26.09 19.22 59.08
C VAL A 296 -27.13 18.27 58.45
N ALA A 297 -27.44 17.17 59.15
CA ALA A 297 -28.48 16.20 58.81
C ALA A 297 -29.89 16.69 59.23
N PRO A 298 -30.98 16.15 58.66
CA PRO A 298 -32.28 16.18 59.33
C PRO A 298 -32.74 14.79 59.77
N ALA A 299 -33.34 14.79 60.96
CA ALA A 299 -33.98 13.69 61.65
C ALA A 299 -35.35 13.33 61.05
N ARG A 300 -35.77 12.08 61.33
CA ARG A 300 -37.12 11.54 61.16
C ARG A 300 -38.13 12.31 62.01
N HIS A 301 -39.38 12.45 61.54
CA HIS A 301 -40.57 11.88 62.20
C HIS A 301 -41.88 12.11 61.40
N SER A 302 -42.62 11.00 61.24
CA SER A 302 -44.08 10.78 61.19
C SER A 302 -45.06 11.97 61.09
N SER A 303 -46.06 11.89 60.19
CA SER A 303 -47.45 11.44 60.48
C SER A 303 -48.50 11.97 59.47
N THR A 304 -49.07 11.07 58.65
CA THR A 304 -50.51 10.85 58.28
C THR A 304 -51.47 11.98 57.81
N PRO A 305 -52.59 11.62 57.13
CA PRO A 305 -53.17 12.35 55.98
C PRO A 305 -54.51 13.06 56.26
N SER A 306 -54.98 13.93 55.34
CA SER A 306 -56.42 14.16 55.11
C SER A 306 -56.73 15.01 53.86
N LYS A 307 -57.59 14.45 52.99
CA LYS A 307 -58.68 15.02 52.20
C LYS A 307 -58.68 16.53 51.86
N LYS A 308 -58.72 16.86 50.58
CA LYS A 308 -59.93 17.16 49.79
C LYS A 308 -59.57 17.31 48.32
#